data_AF-X5YTN4-F1
#
_entry.id   AF-X5YTN4-F1
#
_cell.length_a   1.000
_cell.length_b   1.000
_cell.length_c   1.000
_cell.angle_alpha   90.00
_cell.angle_beta   90.00
_cell.angle_gamma   90.00
#
_symmetry.space_group_name_H-M   'P 1'
#
loop_
_entity.id
_entity.type
_entity.pdbx_description
1 polymer ?
#
loop_
_entity_poly.entity_id
_entity_poly.type
_entity_poly.pdbx_seq_one_letter_code
_entity_poly.pdbx_strand_id
1 'polypeptide(L)'
;MRGQPAKLLRPSELRALLTWSKRSRLPLRNRVIVLLSFRAGLRACEIAALDWSMVSTANGKIAPLIELPGWAAKKGSGRRIPMHPEISQALKQLVRGADLTGPVIVSERRDRMSAKTIVNWFARVYGNLNLEGCSSHSGRRTFITHAARMIHKAGGSLRDVQQLAGHKSLNTTQSYIDGDATAQRKLMRLL
;
A
#
# COMPACT_ATOMS: atom_id res chain seq x y z
N MET A 1 -1.18 10.98 25.53
CA MET A 1 -0.85 9.56 25.25
C MET A 1 0.00 9.47 23.98
N ARG A 2 1.26 9.04 24.07
CA ARG A 2 2.09 8.73 22.88
C ARG A 2 1.40 7.61 22.11
N GLY A 3 0.95 7.91 20.89
CA GLY A 3 0.07 7.02 20.11
C GLY A 3 0.71 5.68 19.84
N GLN A 4 0.01 4.60 20.19
CA GLN A 4 0.43 3.24 19.84
C GLN A 4 0.59 3.12 18.32
N PRO A 5 1.62 2.41 17.83
CA PRO A 5 1.84 2.30 16.41
C PRO A 5 0.75 1.42 15.78
N ALA A 6 0.24 1.82 14.61
CA ALA A 6 -0.92 1.20 13.95
C ALA A 6 -0.79 -0.34 13.83
N LYS A 7 -1.83 -1.09 14.18
CA LYS A 7 -1.83 -2.57 14.18
C LYS A 7 -1.40 -3.16 12.83
N LEU A 8 -0.59 -4.23 12.86
CA LEU A 8 -0.28 -5.09 11.73
C LEU A 8 -1.45 -6.04 11.48
N LEU A 9 -1.91 -6.16 10.23
CA LEU A 9 -3.00 -7.09 9.92
C LEU A 9 -2.46 -8.47 9.59
N ARG A 10 -3.15 -9.48 10.11
CA ARG A 10 -2.98 -10.88 9.72
C ARG A 10 -3.56 -11.12 8.32
N PRO A 11 -3.10 -12.17 7.61
CA PRO A 11 -3.67 -12.53 6.32
C PRO A 11 -5.21 -12.74 6.34
N SER A 12 -5.77 -13.27 7.43
CA SER A 12 -7.22 -13.42 7.60
C SER A 12 -7.95 -12.08 7.68
N GLU A 13 -7.38 -11.10 8.38
CA GLU A 13 -7.96 -9.75 8.53
C GLU A 13 -7.91 -8.99 7.21
N LEU A 14 -6.82 -9.11 6.43
CA LEU A 14 -6.75 -8.56 5.07
C LEU A 14 -7.79 -9.22 4.14
N ARG A 15 -7.98 -10.55 4.22
CA ARG A 15 -9.05 -11.23 3.48
C ARG A 15 -10.42 -10.72 3.86
N ALA A 16 -10.70 -10.54 5.15
CA ALA A 16 -11.97 -9.96 5.63
C ALA A 16 -12.19 -8.54 5.07
N LEU A 17 -11.15 -7.70 5.08
CA LEU A 17 -11.18 -6.35 4.51
C LEU A 17 -11.50 -6.33 3.00
N LEU A 18 -10.86 -7.23 2.24
CA LEU A 18 -11.12 -7.38 0.80
C LEU A 18 -12.54 -7.92 0.54
N THR A 19 -13.02 -8.87 1.34
CA THR A 19 -14.39 -9.41 1.25
C THR A 19 -15.42 -8.34 1.56
N TRP A 20 -15.22 -7.55 2.62
CA TRP A 20 -16.08 -6.43 2.97
C TRP A 20 -16.17 -5.42 1.83
N SER A 21 -15.03 -5.10 1.21
CA SER A 21 -14.96 -4.13 0.10
C SER A 21 -15.83 -4.54 -1.09
N LYS A 22 -16.03 -5.85 -1.34
CA LYS A 22 -16.90 -6.34 -2.41
C LYS A 22 -18.39 -6.01 -2.20
N ARG A 23 -18.81 -5.81 -0.95
CA ARG A 23 -20.21 -5.48 -0.58
C ARG A 23 -20.49 -3.97 -0.54
N SER A 24 -19.48 -3.15 -0.81
CA SER A 24 -19.61 -1.70 -0.78
C SER A 24 -20.19 -1.12 -2.09
N ARG A 25 -20.66 0.13 -2.04
CA ARG A 25 -21.21 0.84 -3.22
C ARG A 25 -20.25 0.96 -4.40
N LEU A 26 -18.94 1.02 -4.13
CA LEU A 26 -17.89 1.15 -5.15
C LEU A 26 -16.83 0.05 -4.93
N PRO A 27 -17.15 -1.21 -5.27
CA PRO A 27 -16.37 -2.36 -4.84
C PRO A 27 -14.99 -2.43 -5.48
N LEU A 28 -14.89 -2.14 -6.78
CA LEU A 28 -13.61 -2.14 -7.52
C LEU A 28 -12.66 -1.05 -7.01
N ARG A 29 -13.17 0.18 -6.84
CA ARG A 29 -12.40 1.32 -6.30
C ARG A 29 -11.90 1.01 -4.89
N ASN A 30 -12.77 0.48 -4.03
CA ASN A 30 -12.40 0.13 -2.65
C ASN A 30 -11.37 -1.00 -2.61
N ARG A 31 -11.50 -2.01 -3.47
CA ARG A 31 -10.46 -3.05 -3.64
C ARG A 31 -9.11 -2.45 -4.02
N VAL A 32 -9.07 -1.50 -4.96
CA VAL A 32 -7.82 -0.82 -5.34
C VAL A 32 -7.22 -0.03 -4.16
N ILE A 33 -8.03 0.70 -3.38
CA ILE A 33 -7.55 1.40 -2.18
C ILE A 33 -6.85 0.43 -1.20
N VAL A 34 -7.48 -0.71 -0.91
CA VAL A 34 -6.90 -1.73 -0.03
C VAL A 34 -5.57 -2.24 -0.60
N LEU A 35 -5.56 -2.65 -1.88
CA LEU A 35 -4.37 -3.24 -2.49
C LEU A 35 -3.20 -2.24 -2.58
N LEU A 36 -3.45 -0.97 -2.90
CA LEU A 36 -2.41 0.06 -2.89
C LEU A 36 -1.79 0.24 -1.49
N SER A 37 -2.60 0.13 -0.43
CA SER A 37 -2.10 0.23 0.94
C SER A 37 -1.29 -1.01 1.37
N PHE A 38 -1.78 -2.22 1.08
CA PHE A 38 -1.21 -3.47 1.60
C PHE A 38 -0.18 -4.15 0.68
N ARG A 39 -0.24 -3.89 -0.63
CA ARG A 39 0.66 -4.50 -1.64
C ARG A 39 1.69 -3.53 -2.20
N ALA A 40 1.45 -2.22 -2.14
CA ALA A 40 2.43 -1.20 -2.54
C ALA A 40 2.86 -0.29 -1.37
N GLY A 41 2.29 -0.46 -0.18
CA GLY A 41 2.67 0.32 1.00
C GLY A 41 2.33 1.81 0.89
N LEU A 42 1.36 2.21 0.07
CA LEU A 42 1.06 3.62 -0.14
C LEU A 42 0.41 4.26 1.08
N ARG A 43 0.78 5.52 1.34
CA ARG A 43 0.09 6.36 2.33
C ARG A 43 -1.26 6.81 1.78
N ALA A 44 -2.21 7.14 2.66
CA ALA A 44 -3.52 7.65 2.24
C ALA A 44 -3.44 8.88 1.31
N CYS A 45 -2.45 9.78 1.52
CA CYS A 45 -2.22 10.91 0.62
C CYS A 45 -1.70 10.50 -0.75
N GLU A 46 -0.85 9.49 -0.83
CA GLU A 46 -0.32 8.96 -2.10
C GLU A 46 -1.43 8.24 -2.87
N ILE A 47 -2.29 7.48 -2.17
CA ILE A 47 -3.46 6.83 -2.78
C ILE A 47 -4.43 7.89 -3.33
N ALA A 48 -4.65 9.00 -2.61
CA ALA A 48 -5.52 10.10 -3.06
C ALA A 48 -4.94 10.87 -4.26
N ALA A 49 -3.61 11.01 -4.30
CA ALA A 49 -2.89 11.72 -5.36
C ALA A 49 -2.61 10.86 -6.60
N LEU A 50 -2.90 9.55 -6.56
CA LEU A 50 -2.58 8.64 -7.64
C LEU A 50 -3.42 8.94 -8.89
N ASP A 51 -2.73 9.20 -9.99
CA ASP A 51 -3.33 9.43 -11.31
C ASP A 51 -3.04 8.28 -12.26
N TRP A 52 -3.90 8.13 -13.25
CA TRP A 52 -3.77 7.04 -14.22
C TRP A 52 -2.43 7.07 -14.95
N SER A 53 -1.92 8.26 -15.29
CA SER A 53 -0.59 8.45 -15.89
C SER A 53 0.58 7.90 -15.04
N MET A 54 0.39 7.74 -13.72
CA MET A 54 1.39 7.16 -12.81
C MET A 54 1.41 5.63 -12.83
N VAL A 55 0.39 5.00 -13.42
CA VAL A 55 0.19 3.54 -13.43
C VAL A 55 -0.14 2.97 -14.80
N SER A 56 -0.05 3.78 -15.86
CA SER A 56 -0.31 3.38 -17.23
C SER A 56 0.81 3.78 -18.18
N THR A 57 1.05 2.94 -19.18
CA THR A 57 1.89 3.26 -20.33
C THR A 57 1.18 4.24 -21.28
N ALA A 58 1.92 4.92 -22.14
CA ALA A 58 1.37 5.76 -23.21
C ALA A 58 0.33 5.04 -24.10
N ASN A 59 0.45 3.72 -24.27
CA ASN A 59 -0.46 2.90 -25.07
C ASN A 59 -1.74 2.46 -24.32
N GLY A 60 -2.10 3.12 -23.20
CA GLY A 60 -3.33 2.83 -22.46
C GLY A 60 -3.33 1.50 -21.68
N LYS A 61 -2.17 0.85 -21.50
CA LYS A 61 -2.04 -0.37 -20.70
C LYS A 61 -1.55 -0.07 -19.29
N ILE A 62 -1.92 -0.88 -18.30
CA ILE A 62 -1.35 -0.78 -16.95
C ILE A 62 0.16 -1.04 -17.00
N ALA A 63 0.94 -0.10 -16.47
CA ALA A 63 2.39 -0.15 -16.45
C ALA A 63 2.93 -1.23 -15.48
N PRO A 64 4.16 -1.73 -15.70
CA PRO A 64 4.82 -2.66 -14.77
C PRO A 64 5.31 -1.96 -13.48
N LEU A 65 5.18 -0.64 -13.40
CA LEU A 65 5.62 0.19 -12.27
C LEU A 65 4.49 1.13 -11.84
N ILE A 66 4.48 1.48 -10.56
CA ILE A 66 3.78 2.66 -10.04
C ILE A 66 4.84 3.76 -9.91
N GLU A 67 4.68 4.85 -10.66
CA GLU A 67 5.56 6.01 -10.62
C GLU A 67 4.99 7.07 -9.69
N LEU A 68 5.53 7.19 -8.47
CA LEU A 68 5.11 8.22 -7.53
C LEU A 68 6.05 9.40 -7.65
N PRO A 69 5.64 10.51 -8.28
CA PRO A 69 6.45 11.72 -8.32
C PRO A 69 6.56 12.35 -6.94
N GLY A 70 7.62 13.15 -6.74
CA GLY A 70 7.91 13.77 -5.45
C GLY A 70 6.75 14.60 -4.88
N TRP A 71 5.97 15.27 -5.75
CA TRP A 71 4.82 16.07 -5.33
C TRP A 71 3.66 15.24 -4.77
N ALA A 72 3.47 14.00 -5.26
CA ALA A 72 2.44 13.08 -4.79
C ALA A 72 2.85 12.40 -3.45
N ALA A 73 4.15 12.39 -3.15
CA ALA A 73 4.70 11.85 -1.91
C ALA A 73 4.87 12.94 -0.85
N LYS A 74 4.49 12.63 0.40
CA LYS A 74 4.73 13.52 1.54
C LYS A 74 6.24 13.80 1.67
N LYS A 75 6.65 15.08 1.62
CA LYS A 75 8.06 15.56 1.70
C LYS A 75 8.95 15.28 0.48
N GLY A 76 8.40 15.08 -0.72
CA GLY A 76 9.21 15.07 -1.95
C GLY A 76 9.94 13.75 -2.26
N SER A 77 9.67 12.66 -1.55
CA SER A 77 10.36 11.38 -1.76
C SER A 77 9.70 10.54 -2.85
N GLY A 78 9.84 11.00 -4.09
CA GLY A 78 9.39 10.25 -5.27
C GLY A 78 10.07 8.88 -5.34
N ARG A 79 9.36 7.88 -5.88
CA ARG A 79 9.86 6.50 -5.99
C ARG A 79 9.12 5.72 -7.06
N ARG A 80 9.78 4.68 -7.56
CA ARG A 80 9.19 3.69 -8.46
C ARG A 80 8.95 2.40 -7.68
N ILE A 81 7.74 1.86 -7.77
CA ILE A 81 7.35 0.63 -7.07
C ILE A 81 6.98 -0.41 -8.13
N PRO A 82 7.64 -1.58 -8.18
CA PRO A 82 7.20 -2.69 -9.01
C PRO A 82 5.72 -3.02 -8.79
N MET A 83 4.96 -3.10 -9.88
CA MET A 83 3.54 -3.31 -9.86
C MET A 83 3.22 -4.72 -9.35
N HIS A 84 2.53 -4.82 -8.21
CA HIS A 84 2.05 -6.11 -7.72
C HIS A 84 0.95 -6.67 -8.64
N PRO A 85 0.94 -7.97 -8.97
CA PRO A 85 -0.06 -8.56 -9.88
C PRO A 85 -1.51 -8.29 -9.47
N GLU A 86 -1.84 -8.40 -8.17
CA GLU A 86 -3.19 -8.07 -7.68
C GLU A 86 -3.57 -6.59 -7.90
N ILE A 87 -2.61 -5.65 -7.78
CA ILE A 87 -2.88 -4.23 -8.06
C ILE A 87 -3.14 -4.08 -9.55
N SER A 88 -2.28 -4.64 -10.41
CA SER A 88 -2.45 -4.58 -11.87
C SER A 88 -3.82 -5.10 -12.30
N GLN A 89 -4.22 -6.27 -11.79
CA GLN A 89 -5.52 -6.86 -12.09
C GLN A 89 -6.68 -5.98 -11.60
N ALA A 90 -6.60 -5.44 -10.38
CA ALA A 90 -7.65 -4.58 -9.84
C ALA A 90 -7.75 -3.24 -10.60
N LEU A 91 -6.62 -2.67 -11.04
CA LEU A 91 -6.60 -1.49 -11.90
C LEU A 91 -7.25 -1.79 -13.25
N LYS A 92 -6.89 -2.91 -13.91
CA LYS A 92 -7.53 -3.34 -15.17
C LYS A 92 -9.04 -3.47 -15.06
N GLN A 93 -9.55 -3.98 -13.93
CA GLN A 93 -10.98 -4.07 -13.67
C GLN A 93 -11.62 -2.70 -13.40
N LEU A 94 -10.88 -1.77 -12.79
CA LEU A 94 -11.37 -0.43 -12.45
C LEU A 94 -11.45 0.49 -13.67
N VAL A 95 -10.57 0.32 -14.65
CA VAL A 95 -10.56 1.11 -15.90
C VAL A 95 -11.94 1.05 -16.57
N ARG A 96 -12.47 2.23 -16.91
CA ARG A 96 -13.70 2.38 -17.69
C ARG A 96 -13.37 3.20 -18.94
N GLY A 97 -13.28 2.53 -20.10
CA GLY A 97 -12.95 3.18 -21.36
C GLY A 97 -11.44 3.28 -21.64
N ALA A 98 -11.09 3.95 -22.74
CA ALA A 98 -9.71 4.01 -23.25
C ALA A 98 -8.88 5.16 -22.64
N ASP A 99 -9.51 6.24 -22.17
CA ASP A 99 -8.80 7.40 -21.64
C ASP A 99 -8.39 7.22 -20.18
N LEU A 100 -7.10 6.91 -19.98
CA LEU A 100 -6.44 6.77 -18.70
C LEU A 100 -5.88 8.13 -18.22
N THR A 101 -6.77 9.09 -17.98
CA THR A 101 -6.42 10.43 -17.51
C THR A 101 -7.08 10.77 -16.16
N GLY A 102 -6.42 11.61 -15.37
CA GLY A 102 -6.93 12.07 -14.07
C GLY A 102 -6.81 11.05 -12.93
N PRO A 103 -7.56 11.23 -11.83
CA PRO A 103 -7.41 10.45 -10.60
C PRO A 103 -7.86 9.00 -10.75
N VAL A 104 -7.04 8.07 -10.24
CA VAL A 104 -7.42 6.64 -10.14
C VAL A 104 -8.56 6.45 -9.13
N ILE A 105 -8.51 7.20 -8.02
CA ILE A 105 -9.43 7.07 -6.90
C ILE A 105 -10.42 8.24 -6.86
N VAL A 106 -11.62 7.98 -7.38
CA VAL A 106 -12.73 8.95 -7.39
C VAL A 106 -13.80 8.63 -6.35
N SER A 107 -14.50 9.67 -5.91
CA SER A 107 -15.65 9.62 -5.03
C SER A 107 -16.92 9.16 -5.77
N GLU A 108 -18.01 8.98 -5.04
CA GLU A 108 -19.33 8.70 -5.65
C GLU A 108 -19.79 9.83 -6.58
N ARG A 109 -19.31 11.07 -6.37
CA ARG A 109 -19.56 12.24 -7.22
C ARG A 109 -18.59 12.35 -8.40
N ARG A 110 -17.72 11.36 -8.60
CA ARG A 110 -16.65 11.31 -9.63
C ARG A 110 -15.50 12.30 -9.47
N ASP A 111 -15.49 13.11 -8.42
CA ASP A 111 -14.31 13.92 -8.06
C ASP A 111 -13.20 13.12 -7.38
N ARG A 112 -11.95 13.61 -7.41
CA ARG A 112 -10.82 13.04 -6.67
C ARG A 112 -11.18 12.87 -5.18
N MET A 113 -10.92 11.69 -4.62
CA MET A 113 -11.02 11.52 -3.18
C MET A 113 -9.88 12.22 -2.44
N SER A 114 -10.20 13.04 -1.44
CA SER A 114 -9.18 13.63 -0.57
C SER A 114 -8.48 12.57 0.30
N ALA A 115 -7.24 12.87 0.72
CA ALA A 115 -6.52 12.03 1.68
C ALA A 115 -7.31 11.80 2.97
N LYS A 116 -8.00 12.84 3.48
CA LYS A 116 -8.84 12.74 4.67
C LYS A 116 -10.02 11.79 4.45
N THR A 117 -10.63 11.81 3.27
CA THR A 117 -11.71 10.88 2.90
C THR A 117 -11.21 9.44 2.90
N ILE A 118 -10.00 9.17 2.40
CA ILE A 118 -9.39 7.84 2.44
C ILE A 118 -9.08 7.40 3.87
N VAL A 119 -8.57 8.30 4.72
CA VAL A 119 -8.34 8.01 6.15
C VAL A 119 -9.65 7.65 6.85
N ASN A 120 -10.70 8.46 6.66
CA ASN A 120 -12.01 8.23 7.25
C ASN A 120 -12.66 6.95 6.71
N TRP A 121 -12.42 6.62 5.43
CA TRP A 121 -12.86 5.37 4.83
C TRP A 121 -12.21 4.17 5.54
N PHE A 122 -10.87 4.16 5.69
CA PHE A 122 -10.18 3.11 6.45
C PHE A 122 -10.71 2.97 7.88
N ALA A 123 -10.84 4.09 8.61
CA ALA A 123 -11.35 4.07 9.99
C ALA A 123 -12.74 3.42 10.08
N ARG A 124 -13.65 3.78 9.16
CA ARG A 124 -15.00 3.19 9.10
C ARG A 124 -14.96 1.70 8.82
N VAL A 125 -14.17 1.26 7.85
CA VAL A 125 -14.12 -0.17 7.49
C VAL A 125 -13.50 -1.00 8.62
N TYR A 126 -12.45 -0.50 9.28
CA TYR A 126 -11.88 -1.18 10.43
C TYR A 126 -12.86 -1.25 11.60
N GLY A 127 -13.61 -0.19 11.88
CA GLY A 127 -14.68 -0.21 12.88
C GLY A 127 -15.75 -1.25 12.57
N ASN A 128 -16.22 -1.33 11.32
CA ASN A 128 -17.22 -2.33 10.89
C ASN A 128 -16.72 -3.78 10.98
N LEU A 129 -15.41 -3.99 11.00
CA LEU A 129 -14.78 -5.31 11.11
C LEU A 129 -14.24 -5.59 12.52
N ASN A 130 -14.52 -4.72 13.50
CA ASN A 130 -13.98 -4.79 14.86
C ASN A 130 -12.44 -4.95 14.90
N LEU A 131 -11.75 -4.28 13.97
CA LEU A 131 -10.30 -4.29 13.88
C LEU A 131 -9.70 -3.14 14.70
N GLU A 132 -9.62 -3.36 16.02
CA GLU A 132 -9.06 -2.40 16.97
C GLU A 132 -7.58 -2.10 16.73
N GLY A 133 -7.16 -0.87 17.01
CA GLY A 133 -5.78 -0.40 16.80
C GLY A 133 -5.39 -0.21 15.33
N CYS A 134 -6.29 -0.45 14.38
CA CYS A 134 -6.05 -0.21 12.97
C CYS A 134 -6.23 1.27 12.58
N SER A 135 -5.42 1.72 11.63
CA SER A 135 -5.57 3.04 11.01
C SER A 135 -5.20 2.97 9.52
N SER A 136 -5.31 4.08 8.79
CA SER A 136 -4.86 4.17 7.40
C SER A 136 -3.37 3.81 7.20
N HIS A 137 -2.57 3.81 8.26
CA HIS A 137 -1.17 3.38 8.21
C HIS A 137 -0.98 1.87 8.40
N SER A 138 -1.99 1.13 8.87
CA SER A 138 -1.89 -0.30 9.13
C SER A 138 -1.50 -1.11 7.89
N GLY A 139 -2.05 -0.79 6.72
CA GLY A 139 -1.70 -1.48 5.47
C GLY A 139 -0.25 -1.24 5.05
N ARG A 140 0.18 0.03 5.09
CA ARG A 140 1.58 0.39 4.84
C ARG A 140 2.54 -0.28 5.82
N ARG A 141 2.19 -0.31 7.11
CA ARG A 141 3.01 -0.96 8.13
C ARG A 141 3.14 -2.46 7.86
N THR A 142 2.01 -3.10 7.54
CA THR A 142 1.95 -4.52 7.18
C THR A 142 2.82 -4.82 5.97
N PHE A 143 2.76 -3.98 4.93
CA PHE A 143 3.62 -4.10 3.74
C PHE A 143 5.11 -4.03 4.11
N ILE A 144 5.54 -3.00 4.85
CA ILE A 144 6.95 -2.77 5.16
C ILE A 144 7.52 -3.91 6.02
N THR A 145 6.80 -4.30 7.09
CA THR A 145 7.22 -5.42 7.95
C THR A 145 7.32 -6.73 7.17
N HIS A 146 6.36 -7.02 6.29
CA HIS A 146 6.41 -8.23 5.48
C HIS A 146 7.54 -8.19 4.43
N ALA A 147 7.73 -7.06 3.76
CA ALA A 147 8.80 -6.87 2.78
C ALA A 147 10.17 -7.04 3.45
N ALA A 148 10.40 -6.42 4.61
CA ALA A 148 11.64 -6.58 5.37
C ALA A 148 11.93 -8.02 5.76
N ARG A 149 10.90 -8.79 6.13
CA ARG A 149 11.05 -10.22 6.44
C ARG A 149 11.32 -11.09 5.22
N MET A 150 10.88 -10.69 4.03
CA MET A 150 10.96 -11.52 2.82
C MET A 150 12.09 -11.12 1.88
N ILE A 151 12.68 -9.94 2.05
CA ILE A 151 13.63 -9.37 1.08
C ILE A 151 14.87 -10.25 0.87
N HIS A 152 15.34 -10.94 1.92
CA HIS A 152 16.47 -11.86 1.83
C HIS A 152 16.20 -13.02 0.87
N LYS A 153 14.95 -13.49 0.76
CA LYS A 153 14.56 -14.57 -0.18
C LYS A 153 14.61 -14.11 -1.64
N ALA A 154 14.53 -12.80 -1.86
CA ALA A 154 14.67 -12.20 -3.18
C ALA A 154 16.13 -11.78 -3.48
N GLY A 155 17.08 -12.11 -2.61
CA GLY A 155 18.48 -11.69 -2.74
C GLY A 155 18.72 -10.19 -2.47
N GLY A 156 17.76 -9.50 -1.88
CA GLY A 156 17.85 -8.07 -1.58
C GLY A 156 18.20 -7.77 -0.12
N SER A 157 18.22 -6.48 0.20
CA SER A 157 18.60 -5.93 1.49
C SER A 157 17.53 -4.99 2.07
N LEU A 158 17.69 -4.59 3.34
CA LEU A 158 16.80 -3.59 3.94
C LEU A 158 16.87 -2.21 3.24
N ARG A 159 17.93 -1.94 2.47
CA ARG A 159 18.03 -0.74 1.64
C ARG A 159 16.98 -0.74 0.53
N ASP A 160 16.70 -1.89 -0.07
CA ASP A 160 15.69 -2.03 -1.12
C ASP A 160 14.28 -1.79 -0.54
N VAL A 161 14.02 -2.33 0.65
CA VAL A 161 12.75 -2.09 1.38
C VAL A 161 12.60 -0.62 1.77
N GLN A 162 13.68 0.05 2.19
CA GLN A 162 13.68 1.47 2.47
C GLN A 162 13.30 2.30 1.23
N GLN A 163 13.85 1.96 0.07
CA GLN A 163 13.53 2.63 -1.20
C GLN A 163 12.06 2.41 -1.60
N LEU A 164 11.55 1.18 -1.51
CA LEU A 164 10.14 0.86 -1.76
C LEU A 164 9.20 1.61 -0.81
N ALA A 165 9.58 1.72 0.46
CA ALA A 165 8.83 2.50 1.43
C ALA A 165 8.93 4.01 1.13
N GLY A 166 10.02 4.50 0.54
CA GLY A 166 10.30 5.93 0.43
C GLY A 166 10.61 6.53 1.80
N HIS A 167 11.43 5.84 2.60
CA HIS A 167 11.95 6.38 3.86
C HIS A 167 13.29 7.10 3.61
N LYS A 168 13.49 8.27 4.23
CA LYS A 168 14.77 8.99 4.14
C LYS A 168 15.89 8.32 4.95
N SER A 169 15.54 7.65 6.05
CA SER A 169 16.49 6.98 6.94
C SER A 169 16.15 5.50 7.08
N LEU A 170 17.19 4.67 7.16
CA LEU A 170 17.08 3.24 7.46
C LEU A 170 16.50 2.99 8.85
N ASN A 171 16.74 3.86 9.84
CA ASN A 171 16.20 3.71 11.19
C ASN A 171 14.66 3.61 11.19
N THR A 172 14.00 4.31 10.27
CA THR A 172 12.54 4.22 10.10
C THR A 172 12.12 2.86 9.55
N THR A 173 12.93 2.22 8.71
CA THR A 173 12.64 0.87 8.20
C THR A 173 12.96 -0.20 9.24
N GLN A 174 14.05 -0.02 10.00
CA GLN A 174 14.48 -0.92 11.07
C GLN A 174 13.46 -1.02 12.20
N SER A 175 12.78 0.07 12.56
CA SER A 175 11.74 0.05 13.61
C SER A 175 10.51 -0.81 13.29
N TYR A 176 10.41 -1.34 12.07
CA TYR A 176 9.38 -2.29 11.66
C TYR A 176 9.81 -3.76 11.78
N ILE A 177 11.02 -4.03 12.27
CA ILE A 177 11.65 -5.34 12.30
C ILE A 177 12.12 -5.63 13.71
N ASP A 178 11.60 -6.70 14.28
CA ASP A 178 12.10 -7.26 15.53
C ASP A 178 13.11 -8.37 15.22
N GLY A 179 14.09 -8.56 16.10
CA GLY A 179 15.03 -9.68 16.00
C GLY A 179 14.32 -11.02 16.09
N ASP A 180 14.73 -11.99 15.28
CA ASP A 180 14.22 -13.37 15.31
C ASP A 180 15.37 -14.32 15.64
N ALA A 181 15.36 -14.85 16.86
CA ALA A 181 16.38 -15.78 17.36
C ALA A 181 16.45 -17.09 16.55
N THR A 182 15.35 -17.49 15.90
CA THR A 182 15.33 -18.65 15.00
C THR A 182 16.01 -18.31 13.69
N ALA A 183 15.75 -17.13 13.14
CA ALA A 183 16.43 -16.64 11.94
C ALA A 183 17.94 -16.48 12.17
N GLN A 184 18.35 -15.95 13.33
CA GLN A 184 19.76 -15.83 13.73
C GLN A 184 20.45 -17.20 13.79
N ARG A 185 19.82 -18.20 14.43
CA ARG A 185 20.36 -19.56 14.48
C ARG A 185 20.49 -20.21 13.10
N LYS A 186 19.52 -19.99 12.22
CA LYS A 186 19.60 -20.48 10.82
C LYS A 186 20.72 -19.80 10.06
N LEU A 187 20.89 -18.48 10.22
CA LEU A 187 21.96 -17.72 9.58
C LEU A 187 23.34 -18.25 10.00
N MET A 188 23.57 -18.48 11.29
CA MET A 188 24.84 -19.02 11.78
C MET A 188 25.16 -20.44 11.29
N ARG A 189 24.17 -21.20 10.80
CA ARG A 189 24.40 -22.52 10.18
C ARG A 189 24.68 -22.46 8.68
N LEU A 190 24.39 -21.32 8.04
CA LEU A 190 24.60 -21.10 6.62
C LEU A 190 25.96 -20.43 6.33
N LEU A 191 26.56 -19.82 7.35
CA LEU A 191 27.92 -19.31 7.36
C LEU A 191 28.88 -20.43 7.77
#